data_AF-A0A7S1H6K9-F1
#
_entry.id   AF-A0A7S1H6K9-F1
#
_cell.length_a   1.000
_cell.length_b   1.000
_cell.length_c   1.000
_cell.angle_alpha   90.00
_cell.angle_beta   90.00
_cell.angle_gamma   90.00
#
_symmetry.space_group_name_H-M   'P 1'
#
loop_
_entity.id
_entity.type
_entity.pdbx_description
1 polymer ?
#
loop_
_entity_poly.entity_id
_entity_poly.type
_entity_poly.pdbx_seq_one_letter_code
_entity_poly.pdbx_strand_id
1 'polypeptide(L)'
;GNGTASIFRDDDTVFTFSMHGDKNFPFRKEPSDLDVGLPDGCGDADYLAALDDALDEVWRRLVLYPPGLAFYLAGADPHEADRLGRLKLTHAGLAERDRRVLAALAERGIPVALSMAGGYGHDLSTTVAAQINTLNLAAASWAGRQRVKE
;
A
#
# COMPACT_ATOMS: atom_id res chain seq x y z
N GLY A 1 8.10 -5.90 1.29
CA GLY A 1 9.11 -4.86 1.02
C GLY A 1 10.40 -5.16 1.75
N ASN A 2 11.24 -6.05 1.21
CA ASN A 2 12.39 -6.59 1.97
C ASN A 2 13.44 -5.54 2.36
N GLY A 3 13.69 -4.56 1.49
CA GLY A 3 14.62 -3.47 1.80
C GLY A 3 14.17 -2.70 3.04
N THR A 4 12.91 -2.25 3.07
CA THR A 4 12.31 -1.55 4.21
C THR A 4 12.35 -2.40 5.47
N ALA A 5 11.90 -3.67 5.39
CA ALA A 5 11.92 -4.59 6.53
C ALA A 5 13.35 -4.83 7.06
N SER A 6 14.33 -4.99 6.18
CA SER A 6 15.73 -5.19 6.59
C SER A 6 16.36 -3.95 7.22
N ILE A 7 16.00 -2.74 6.76
CA ILE A 7 16.56 -1.49 7.28
C ILE A 7 16.06 -1.23 8.71
N PHE A 8 14.79 -1.52 8.97
CA PHE A 8 14.13 -1.20 10.25
C PHE A 8 13.96 -2.40 11.20
N ARG A 9 14.55 -3.56 10.90
CA ARG A 9 14.40 -4.79 11.69
C ARG A 9 14.59 -4.59 13.21
N ASP A 10 15.58 -3.76 13.57
CA ASP A 10 15.97 -3.52 14.95
C ASP A 10 15.63 -2.09 15.41
N ASP A 11 14.68 -1.42 14.75
CA ASP A 11 14.23 -0.05 15.04
C ASP A 11 12.74 -0.04 15.39
N ASP A 12 12.44 -0.03 16.68
CA ASP A 12 11.07 -0.02 17.21
C ASP A 12 10.35 1.32 17.03
N THR A 13 11.02 2.34 16.51
CA THR A 13 10.40 3.63 16.18
C THR A 13 9.70 3.62 14.82
N VAL A 14 9.89 2.57 14.02
CA VAL A 14 9.31 2.43 12.68
C VAL A 14 8.52 1.12 12.56
N PHE A 15 7.20 1.24 12.37
CA PHE A 15 6.36 0.10 12.06
C PHE A 15 6.32 -0.16 10.55
N THR A 16 6.57 -1.40 10.15
CA THR A 16 6.63 -1.86 8.76
C THR A 16 5.46 -2.79 8.42
N PHE A 17 4.70 -2.40 7.40
CA PHE A 17 3.57 -3.17 6.88
C PHE A 17 3.77 -3.49 5.39
N SER A 18 3.57 -4.75 4.99
CA SER A 18 3.65 -5.15 3.59
C SER A 18 2.54 -6.14 3.21
N MET A 19 1.74 -5.78 2.21
CA MET A 19 0.94 -6.75 1.44
C MET A 19 1.69 -7.13 0.16
N HIS A 20 1.72 -8.42 -0.18
CA HIS A 20 2.49 -8.89 -1.32
C HIS A 20 1.97 -10.24 -1.85
N GLY A 21 2.28 -10.57 -3.11
CA GLY A 21 2.08 -11.93 -3.60
C GLY A 21 2.96 -12.91 -2.83
N ASP A 22 2.36 -13.96 -2.27
CA ASP A 22 3.05 -14.93 -1.41
C ASP A 22 4.19 -15.64 -2.16
N LYS A 23 4.01 -15.87 -3.46
CA LYS A 23 5.04 -16.44 -4.34
C LYS A 23 5.82 -15.41 -5.16
N ASN A 24 5.63 -14.10 -4.91
CA ASN A 24 6.45 -13.07 -5.54
C ASN A 24 7.90 -13.15 -5.03
N PHE A 25 8.81 -12.69 -5.88
CA PHE A 25 10.22 -12.55 -5.53
C PHE A 25 10.41 -11.49 -4.43
N PRO A 26 11.35 -11.68 -3.49
CA PRO A 26 12.14 -12.88 -3.23
C PRO A 26 11.32 -13.98 -2.53
N PHE A 27 11.67 -15.24 -2.80
CA PHE A 27 11.02 -16.40 -2.22
C PHE A 27 11.20 -16.49 -0.70
N ARG A 28 12.36 -16.05 -0.20
CA ARG A 28 12.58 -15.81 1.22
C ARG A 28 12.35 -14.32 1.48
N LYS A 29 11.33 -14.01 2.28
CA LYS A 29 10.98 -12.65 2.64
C LYS A 29 11.63 -12.28 3.97
N GLU A 30 12.09 -11.05 4.04
CA GLU A 30 12.47 -10.41 5.29
C GLU A 30 11.19 -10.05 6.04
N PRO A 31 11.09 -10.42 7.33
CA PRO A 31 9.90 -10.17 8.12
C PRO A 31 9.75 -8.66 8.39
N SER A 32 8.58 -8.12 8.04
CA SER A 32 8.08 -6.83 8.52
C SER A 32 7.37 -7.04 9.87
N ASP A 33 6.91 -5.96 10.51
CA ASP A 33 6.05 -6.07 11.70
C ASP A 33 4.69 -6.71 11.36
N LEU A 34 4.16 -6.40 10.17
CA LEU A 34 2.98 -7.04 9.61
C LEU A 34 3.18 -7.38 8.13
N ASP A 35 3.10 -8.66 7.82
CA ASP A 35 3.15 -9.18 6.46
C ASP A 35 1.85 -9.90 6.10
N VAL A 36 1.32 -9.61 4.91
CA VAL A 36 0.13 -10.26 4.36
C VAL A 36 0.49 -10.84 2.99
N GLY A 37 0.70 -12.15 2.96
CA GLY A 37 0.93 -12.93 1.75
C GLY A 37 -0.40 -13.26 1.06
N LEU A 38 -0.53 -12.89 -0.20
CA LEU A 38 -1.72 -13.14 -1.01
C LEU A 38 -1.47 -14.20 -2.08
N PRO A 39 -2.44 -15.07 -2.37
CA PRO A 39 -2.27 -16.11 -3.38
C PRO A 39 -2.14 -15.52 -4.79
N ASP A 40 -1.46 -16.26 -5.67
CA ASP A 40 -1.40 -15.95 -7.10
C ASP A 40 -2.82 -15.83 -7.66
N GLY A 41 -3.05 -14.82 -8.49
CA GLY A 41 -4.38 -14.56 -9.06
C GLY A 41 -5.33 -13.80 -8.16
N CYS A 42 -4.93 -13.41 -6.93
CA CYS A 42 -5.76 -12.62 -6.04
C CYS A 42 -6.25 -11.34 -6.74
N GLY A 43 -7.58 -11.22 -6.84
CA GLY A 43 -8.27 -10.11 -7.48
C GLY A 43 -8.76 -9.07 -6.48
N ASP A 44 -9.50 -8.08 -6.98
CA ASP A 44 -9.90 -6.89 -6.21
C ASP A 44 -10.59 -7.22 -4.88
N ALA A 45 -11.62 -8.07 -4.88
CA ALA A 45 -12.41 -8.35 -3.68
C ALA A 45 -11.58 -8.96 -2.54
N ASP A 46 -10.81 -10.00 -2.84
CA ASP A 46 -9.97 -10.69 -1.86
C ASP A 46 -8.83 -9.80 -1.37
N TYR A 47 -8.22 -9.02 -2.27
CA TYR A 47 -7.16 -8.09 -1.91
C TYR A 47 -7.68 -7.01 -0.96
N LEU A 48 -8.84 -6.43 -1.28
CA LEU A 48 -9.44 -5.34 -0.51
C LEU A 48 -9.94 -5.82 0.85
N ALA A 49 -10.51 -7.03 0.94
CA ALA A 49 -10.86 -7.64 2.21
C ALA A 49 -9.62 -7.86 3.10
N ALA A 50 -8.55 -8.43 2.53
CA ALA A 50 -7.29 -8.61 3.25
C ALA A 50 -6.65 -7.27 3.67
N LEU A 51 -6.82 -6.22 2.88
CA LEU A 51 -6.36 -4.88 3.21
C LEU A 51 -7.12 -4.32 4.43
N ASP A 52 -8.44 -4.46 4.47
CA ASP A 52 -9.25 -3.98 5.59
C ASP A 52 -8.83 -4.67 6.90
N ASP A 53 -8.74 -6.01 6.89
CA ASP A 53 -8.30 -6.80 8.04
C ASP A 53 -6.89 -6.38 8.49
N ALA A 54 -5.99 -6.13 7.54
CA ALA A 54 -4.63 -5.70 7.84
C ALA A 54 -4.59 -4.29 8.43
N LEU A 55 -5.36 -3.34 7.89
CA LEU A 55 -5.42 -1.98 8.41
C LEU A 55 -5.98 -1.97 9.84
N ASP A 56 -7.02 -2.76 10.13
CA ASP A 56 -7.55 -2.92 11.48
C ASP A 56 -6.48 -3.43 12.45
N GLU A 57 -5.70 -4.42 12.04
CA GLU A 57 -4.58 -4.94 12.83
C GLU A 57 -3.46 -3.90 13.03
N VAL A 58 -3.10 -3.14 11.98
CA VAL A 58 -2.13 -2.04 12.08
C VAL A 58 -2.57 -1.05 13.15
N TRP A 59 -3.82 -0.59 13.09
CA TRP A 59 -4.32 0.41 14.03
C TRP A 59 -4.48 -0.13 15.44
N ARG A 60 -4.85 -1.40 15.58
CA ARG A 60 -4.87 -2.07 16.88
C ARG A 60 -3.49 -2.13 17.52
N ARG A 61 -2.44 -2.40 16.74
CA ARG A 61 -1.05 -2.46 17.23
C ARG A 61 -0.46 -1.07 17.53
N LEU A 62 -0.86 -0.05 16.78
CA LEU A 62 -0.33 1.31 16.91
C LEU A 62 -1.15 2.21 17.85
N VAL A 63 -2.18 1.69 18.52
CA VAL A 63 -3.10 2.50 19.34
C VAL A 63 -2.41 3.26 20.47
N LEU A 64 -1.38 2.66 21.10
CA LEU A 64 -0.66 3.29 22.21
C LEU A 64 0.36 4.34 21.72
N TYR A 65 0.88 4.15 20.52
CA TYR A 65 1.95 4.97 19.93
C TYR A 65 1.65 5.22 18.45
N PRO A 66 0.69 6.10 18.14
CA PRO A 66 0.33 6.38 16.75
C PRO A 66 1.48 7.07 16.02
N PRO A 67 1.74 6.74 14.75
CA PRO A 67 2.84 7.31 14.00
C PRO A 67 2.59 8.78 13.66
N GLY A 68 3.65 9.59 13.69
CA GLY A 68 3.58 11.00 13.28
C GLY A 68 3.59 11.22 11.76
N LEU A 69 3.98 10.20 10.97
CA LEU A 69 4.09 10.25 9.51
C LEU A 69 3.97 8.82 8.95
N ALA A 70 3.28 8.67 7.82
CA ALA A 70 3.25 7.43 7.06
C ALA A 70 4.02 7.57 5.74
N PHE A 71 4.87 6.59 5.42
CA PHE A 71 5.44 6.43 4.08
C PHE A 71 4.63 5.38 3.32
N TYR A 72 3.92 5.81 2.28
CA TYR A 72 3.13 4.91 1.45
C TYR A 72 3.85 4.60 0.15
N LEU A 73 4.36 3.37 0.03
CA LEU A 73 5.02 2.84 -1.16
C LEU A 73 3.97 2.24 -2.11
N ALA A 74 3.43 3.08 -2.99
CA ALA A 74 2.35 2.73 -3.89
C ALA A 74 2.86 1.98 -5.13
N GLY A 75 2.97 0.66 -5.01
CA GLY A 75 3.29 -0.22 -6.14
C GLY A 75 2.11 -0.35 -7.11
N ALA A 76 2.40 -0.29 -8.40
CA ALA A 76 1.49 -0.65 -9.50
C ALA A 76 1.63 -2.12 -9.93
N ASP A 77 2.63 -2.85 -9.41
CA ASP A 77 2.87 -4.26 -9.71
C ASP A 77 1.80 -5.26 -9.24
N PRO A 78 0.80 -4.94 -8.39
CA PRO A 78 -0.35 -5.83 -8.19
C PRO A 78 -1.32 -5.85 -9.39
N HIS A 79 -1.16 -4.94 -10.36
CA HIS A 79 -2.06 -4.83 -11.50
C HIS A 79 -2.07 -6.11 -12.35
N GLU A 80 -3.22 -6.46 -12.91
CA GLU A 80 -3.39 -7.71 -13.67
C GLU A 80 -2.53 -7.82 -14.93
N ALA A 81 -2.18 -6.66 -15.50
CA ALA A 81 -1.31 -6.53 -16.67
C ALA A 81 0.18 -6.37 -16.33
N ASP A 82 0.55 -6.44 -15.04
CA ASP A 82 1.95 -6.45 -14.63
C ASP A 82 2.63 -7.76 -15.03
N ARG A 83 3.88 -7.66 -15.50
CA ARG A 83 4.64 -8.81 -15.97
C ARG A 83 5.35 -9.58 -14.85
N LEU A 84 5.70 -8.90 -13.76
CA LEU A 84 6.44 -9.47 -12.64
C LEU A 84 5.53 -9.82 -11.46
N GLY A 85 4.46 -9.05 -11.29
CA GLY A 85 3.41 -9.30 -10.31
C GLY A 85 2.60 -10.56 -10.62
N ARG A 86 2.16 -11.23 -9.55
CA ARG A 86 1.31 -12.43 -9.62
C ARG A 86 -0.13 -12.18 -9.20
N LEU A 87 -0.46 -10.96 -8.81
CA LEU A 87 -1.81 -10.55 -8.42
C LEU A 87 -2.60 -10.12 -9.67
N LYS A 88 -3.90 -9.93 -9.51
CA LYS A 88 -4.83 -9.61 -10.61
C LYS A 88 -5.74 -8.44 -10.26
N LEU A 89 -5.16 -7.37 -9.72
CA LEU A 89 -5.94 -6.17 -9.44
C LEU A 89 -6.25 -5.41 -10.72
N THR A 90 -7.46 -4.91 -10.82
CA THR A 90 -7.84 -3.96 -11.87
C THR A 90 -7.37 -2.56 -11.49
N HIS A 91 -7.46 -1.61 -12.44
CA HIS A 91 -7.29 -0.19 -12.11
C HIS A 91 -8.28 0.29 -11.04
N ALA A 92 -9.50 -0.25 -11.00
CA ALA A 92 -10.48 0.09 -9.97
C ALA A 92 -10.06 -0.45 -8.61
N GLY A 93 -9.55 -1.70 -8.54
CA GLY A 93 -9.01 -2.29 -7.33
C GLY A 93 -7.81 -1.53 -6.77
N LEU A 94 -6.86 -1.14 -7.63
CA LEU A 94 -5.72 -0.30 -7.21
C LEU A 94 -6.16 1.07 -6.69
N ALA A 95 -7.08 1.72 -7.39
CA ALA A 95 -7.63 3.00 -6.96
C ALA A 95 -8.34 2.87 -5.60
N GLU A 96 -9.06 1.77 -5.39
CA GLU A 96 -9.76 1.53 -4.14
C GLU A 96 -8.82 1.21 -2.97
N ARG A 97 -7.77 0.43 -3.22
CA ARG A 97 -6.67 0.25 -2.25
C ARG A 97 -6.13 1.61 -1.80
N ASP A 98 -5.78 2.47 -2.76
CA ASP A 98 -5.21 3.77 -2.46
C ASP A 98 -6.19 4.65 -1.67
N ARG A 99 -7.49 4.65 -2.03
CA ARG A 99 -8.53 5.35 -1.26
C ARG A 99 -8.59 4.88 0.19
N ARG A 100 -8.62 3.58 0.44
CA ARG A 100 -8.74 3.01 1.79
C ARG A 100 -7.53 3.35 2.65
N VAL A 101 -6.33 3.20 2.12
CA VAL A 101 -5.09 3.58 2.84
C VAL A 101 -5.09 5.08 3.16
N LEU A 102 -5.38 5.93 2.17
CA LEU A 102 -5.38 7.39 2.35
C LEU A 102 -6.49 7.86 3.30
N ALA A 103 -7.66 7.23 3.27
CA ALA A 103 -8.78 7.50 4.18
C ALA A 103 -8.44 7.10 5.62
N ALA A 104 -7.92 5.88 5.83
CA ALA A 104 -7.51 5.41 7.15
C ALA A 104 -6.49 6.34 7.82
N LEU A 105 -5.52 6.86 7.03
CA LEU A 105 -4.56 7.86 7.47
C LEU A 105 -5.20 9.23 7.73
N ALA A 106 -6.12 9.66 6.85
CA ALA A 106 -6.80 10.95 6.97
C ALA A 106 -7.69 11.04 8.21
N GLU A 107 -8.46 9.99 8.49
CA GLU A 107 -9.33 9.88 9.68
C GLU A 107 -8.55 10.03 10.98
N ARG A 108 -7.27 9.61 10.98
CA ARG A 108 -6.38 9.68 12.14
C ARG A 108 -5.49 10.93 12.14
N GLY A 109 -5.66 11.81 11.15
CA GLY A 109 -4.85 13.03 11.02
C GLY A 109 -3.38 12.79 10.66
N ILE A 110 -3.01 11.58 10.22
CA ILE A 110 -1.61 11.19 9.97
C ILE A 110 -1.19 11.70 8.58
N PRO A 111 -0.17 12.56 8.45
CA PRO A 111 0.35 13.00 7.15
C PRO A 111 0.98 11.82 6.40
N VAL A 112 0.97 11.88 5.06
CA VAL A 112 1.49 10.82 4.20
C VAL A 112 2.54 11.37 3.24
N ALA A 113 3.70 10.71 3.21
CA ALA A 113 4.68 10.83 2.15
C ALA A 113 4.47 9.67 1.18
N LEU A 114 4.11 9.98 -0.07
CA LEU A 114 3.84 8.97 -1.09
C LEU A 114 5.06 8.77 -1.97
N SER A 115 5.38 7.51 -2.27
CA SER A 115 6.41 7.15 -3.25
C SER A 115 5.87 6.10 -4.21
N MET A 116 6.15 6.27 -5.50
CA MET A 116 5.87 5.25 -6.50
C MET A 116 6.80 4.05 -6.26
N ALA A 117 6.28 2.83 -6.35
CA ALA A 117 7.08 1.61 -6.23
C ALA A 117 6.99 0.77 -7.52
N GLY A 118 6.94 -0.57 -7.40
CA GLY A 118 6.94 -1.49 -8.55
C GLY A 118 5.89 -1.17 -9.61
N GLY A 119 6.07 -1.71 -10.81
CA GLY A 119 5.22 -1.44 -11.97
C GLY A 119 6.01 -1.74 -13.24
N TYR A 120 5.72 -2.88 -13.84
CA TYR A 120 6.49 -3.53 -14.89
C TYR A 120 5.59 -4.05 -16.00
N GLY A 121 4.45 -3.40 -16.21
CA GLY A 121 3.48 -3.74 -17.24
C GLY A 121 4.10 -3.76 -18.64
N HIS A 122 3.54 -4.59 -19.52
CA HIS A 122 3.95 -4.66 -20.92
C HIS A 122 3.77 -3.32 -21.64
N ASP A 123 2.68 -2.63 -21.33
CA ASP A 123 2.42 -1.28 -21.80
C ASP A 123 2.72 -0.27 -20.68
N LEU A 124 3.66 0.63 -20.97
CA LEU A 124 4.03 1.72 -20.08
C LEU A 124 2.82 2.62 -19.78
N SER A 125 1.92 2.79 -20.74
CA SER A 125 0.73 3.64 -20.58
C SER A 125 -0.18 3.15 -19.44
N THR A 126 -0.33 1.83 -19.31
CA THR A 126 -1.10 1.20 -18.21
C THR A 126 -0.46 1.48 -16.85
N THR A 127 0.87 1.31 -16.76
CA THR A 127 1.60 1.56 -15.51
C THR A 127 1.54 3.04 -15.11
N VAL A 128 1.71 3.94 -16.08
CA VAL A 128 1.62 5.40 -15.87
C VAL A 128 0.21 5.79 -15.47
N ALA A 129 -0.83 5.23 -16.09
CA ALA A 129 -2.22 5.50 -15.72
C ALA A 129 -2.52 5.08 -14.27
N ALA A 130 -2.02 3.92 -13.82
CA ALA A 130 -2.14 3.51 -12.42
C ALA A 130 -1.48 4.52 -11.47
N GLN A 131 -0.23 4.93 -11.76
CA GLN A 131 0.50 5.88 -10.92
C GLN A 131 -0.13 7.28 -10.90
N ILE A 132 -0.64 7.77 -12.04
CA ILE A 132 -1.38 9.03 -12.11
C ILE A 132 -2.66 8.96 -11.27
N ASN A 133 -3.38 7.84 -11.31
CA ASN A 133 -4.58 7.66 -10.47
C ASN A 133 -4.23 7.72 -8.98
N THR A 134 -3.17 7.04 -8.55
CA THR A 134 -2.66 7.11 -7.18
C THR A 134 -2.34 8.55 -6.76
N LEU A 135 -1.60 9.30 -7.59
CA LEU A 135 -1.23 10.69 -7.32
C LEU A 135 -2.46 11.61 -7.23
N ASN A 136 -3.42 11.46 -8.14
CA ASN A 136 -4.66 12.23 -8.13
C ASN A 136 -5.48 11.97 -6.86
N LEU A 137 -5.58 10.72 -6.41
CA LEU A 137 -6.26 10.36 -5.17
C LEU A 137 -5.56 10.93 -3.94
N ALA A 138 -4.22 10.88 -3.90
CA ALA A 138 -3.44 11.48 -2.83
C ALA A 138 -3.61 13.01 -2.77
N ALA A 139 -3.56 13.68 -3.92
CA ALA A 139 -3.80 15.12 -4.03
C ALA A 139 -5.22 15.50 -3.58
N ALA A 140 -6.23 14.74 -3.97
CA ALA A 140 -7.62 14.95 -3.54
C ALA A 140 -7.79 14.74 -2.03
N SER A 141 -7.19 13.68 -1.47
CA SER A 141 -7.19 13.43 -0.02
C SER A 141 -6.56 14.59 0.75
N TRP A 142 -5.40 15.09 0.28
CA TRP A 142 -4.73 16.25 0.88
C TRP A 142 -5.59 17.52 0.83
N ALA A 143 -6.16 17.84 -0.33
CA ALA A 143 -7.02 19.02 -0.48
C ALA A 143 -8.26 18.95 0.42
N GLY A 144 -8.85 17.76 0.59
CA GLY A 144 -9.96 17.53 1.52
C GLY A 144 -9.59 17.86 2.97
N ARG A 145 -8.38 17.49 3.42
CA ARG A 145 -7.91 17.80 4.77
C ARG A 145 -7.71 19.30 5.03
N GLN A 146 -7.28 20.05 4.02
CA GLN A 146 -7.08 21.51 4.17
C GLN A 146 -8.40 22.24 4.44
N ARG A 147 -9.48 21.81 3.78
CA ARG A 147 -10.82 22.41 3.94
C ARG A 147 -11.47 22.16 5.31
N VAL A 148 -11.03 21.13 6.04
CA VAL A 148 -11.54 20.83 7.40
C VAL A 148 -10.82 21.65 8.47
N LYS A 149 -9.68 22.26 8.13
CA LYS A 149 -8.88 23.09 9.04
C LYS A 149 -9.27 24.58 9.00
N GLU A 150 -10.08 25.00 8.03
CA GLU A 150 -10.69 26.34 7.92
C GLU A 150 -12.07 26.37 8.57
#